data_AF-A0A7W1HPD8-F1
#
_entry.id   AF-A0A7W1HPD8-F1
#
_cell.length_a   1.000
_cell.length_b   1.000
_cell.length_c   1.000
_cell.angle_alpha   90.00
_cell.angle_beta   90.00
_cell.angle_gamma   90.00
#
_symmetry.space_group_name_H-M   'P 1'
#
loop_
_entity.id
_entity.type
_entity.pdbx_description
1 polymer ?
#
loop_
_entity_poly.entity_id
_entity_poly.type
_entity_poly.pdbx_seq_one_letter_code
_entity_poly.pdbx_strand_id
1 'polypeptide(L)'
;MSHRIRKVAVLGAGTMGAAIAAHCANAGLEVDLLDIAPDDDHKNSVVEAGFERMQNAGPAALMGENVADRIRTGNFEEHFDRVGEADWIVEAIVEKLEPKRELMQRVEDTAKESAIISTNTSGIPLHSISEGRSDEFKRRFVGTHFFNPPRYLKLMEIIP
;
A
#
# COMPACT_ATOMS: atom_id res chain seq x y z
N MET A 1 -9.81 6.50 -22.07
CA MET A 1 -9.81 5.11 -21.57
C MET A 1 -10.05 5.20 -20.07
N SER A 2 -11.08 4.55 -19.54
CA SER A 2 -11.29 4.50 -18.08
C SER A 2 -10.30 3.50 -17.49
N HIS A 3 -9.28 3.98 -16.77
CA HIS A 3 -8.41 3.12 -15.97
C HIS A 3 -9.22 2.59 -14.79
N ARG A 4 -9.70 1.35 -14.90
CA ARG A 4 -10.50 0.72 -13.86
C ARG A 4 -9.57 0.00 -12.89
N ILE A 5 -9.51 0.48 -11.66
CA ILE A 5 -8.81 -0.19 -10.56
C ILE A 5 -9.66 -1.36 -10.07
N ARG A 6 -9.10 -2.56 -10.08
CA ARG A 6 -9.70 -3.79 -9.51
C ARG A 6 -8.83 -4.37 -8.41
N LYS A 7 -7.50 -4.29 -8.56
CA LYS A 7 -6.53 -4.85 -7.64
C LYS A 7 -5.58 -3.78 -7.10
N VAL A 8 -5.36 -3.79 -5.79
CA VAL A 8 -4.49 -2.83 -5.08
C VAL A 8 -3.39 -3.59 -4.35
N ALA A 9 -2.14 -3.15 -4.47
CA ALA A 9 -1.07 -3.59 -3.58
C ALA A 9 -0.83 -2.49 -2.54
N VAL A 10 -0.94 -2.80 -1.25
CA VAL A 10 -0.59 -1.90 -0.15
C VAL A 10 0.70 -2.40 0.48
N LEU A 11 1.73 -1.56 0.45
CA LEU A 11 3.08 -1.88 0.90
C LEU A 11 3.33 -1.25 2.26
N GLY A 12 3.39 -2.07 3.30
CA GLY A 12 3.43 -1.71 4.71
C GLY A 12 2.14 -2.11 5.42
N ALA A 13 2.25 -2.90 6.48
CA ALA A 13 1.16 -3.41 7.32
C ALA A 13 1.15 -2.76 8.71
N GLY A 14 1.82 -1.61 8.85
CA GLY A 14 1.61 -0.72 9.99
C GLY A 14 0.17 -0.20 10.07
N THR A 15 -0.11 0.65 11.06
CA THR A 15 -1.47 1.15 11.33
C THR A 15 -2.16 1.74 10.11
N MET A 16 -1.46 2.60 9.34
CA MET A 16 -2.05 3.23 8.15
C MET A 16 -2.22 2.24 7.00
N GLY A 17 -1.19 1.47 6.66
CA GLY A 17 -1.26 0.57 5.51
C GLY A 17 -2.31 -0.52 5.66
N ALA A 18 -2.40 -1.16 6.84
CA ALA A 18 -3.47 -2.13 7.09
C ALA A 18 -4.87 -1.49 7.03
N ALA A 19 -5.04 -0.26 7.54
CA ALA A 19 -6.31 0.45 7.46
C ALA A 19 -6.67 0.93 6.04
N ILE A 20 -5.68 1.29 5.22
CA ILE A 20 -5.85 1.59 3.78
C ILE A 20 -6.27 0.32 3.05
N ALA A 21 -5.62 -0.83 3.32
CA ALA A 21 -6.00 -2.11 2.74
C ALA A 21 -7.46 -2.46 3.06
N ALA A 22 -7.87 -2.27 4.32
CA ALA A 22 -9.27 -2.43 4.73
C ALA A 22 -10.21 -1.48 3.98
N HIS A 23 -9.81 -0.20 3.81
CA HIS A 23 -10.60 0.78 3.07
C HIS A 23 -10.79 0.40 1.59
N CYS A 24 -9.72 -0.05 0.92
CA CYS A 24 -9.78 -0.56 -0.45
C CYS A 24 -10.66 -1.82 -0.56
N ALA A 25 -10.54 -2.76 0.37
CA ALA A 25 -11.37 -3.96 0.42
C ALA A 25 -12.86 -3.63 0.64
N ASN A 26 -13.18 -2.66 1.52
CA ASN A 26 -14.54 -2.14 1.72
C ASN A 26 -15.14 -1.58 0.43
N ALA A 27 -14.32 -1.01 -0.46
CA ALA A 27 -14.73 -0.54 -1.77
C ALA A 27 -14.91 -1.67 -2.81
N GLY A 28 -14.72 -2.94 -2.42
CA GLY A 28 -14.88 -4.11 -3.26
C GLY A 28 -13.66 -4.46 -4.11
N LEU A 29 -12.49 -3.89 -3.81
CA LEU A 29 -11.24 -4.19 -4.50
C LEU A 29 -10.58 -5.45 -3.94
N GLU A 30 -9.83 -6.16 -4.77
CA GLU A 30 -8.88 -7.18 -4.31
C GLU A 30 -7.62 -6.49 -3.81
N VAL A 31 -7.09 -6.93 -2.66
CA VAL A 31 -5.97 -6.25 -2.01
C VAL A 31 -4.88 -7.24 -1.66
N ASP A 32 -3.65 -6.95 -2.09
CA ASP A 32 -2.45 -7.56 -1.55
C ASP A 32 -1.88 -6.62 -0.48
N LEU A 33 -1.91 -7.04 0.79
CA LEU A 33 -1.23 -6.34 1.88
C LEU A 33 0.12 -7.01 2.08
N LEU A 34 1.20 -6.28 1.82
CA LEU A 34 2.56 -6.81 1.86
C LEU A 34 3.42 -6.01 2.85
N ASP A 35 4.34 -6.68 3.56
CA ASP A 35 5.34 -6.01 4.40
C ASP A 35 6.69 -6.74 4.34
N ILE A 36 7.71 -6.23 5.03
CA ILE A 36 9.01 -6.90 5.18
C ILE A 36 8.86 -8.23 5.93
N ALA A 37 9.65 -9.24 5.54
CA ALA A 37 9.87 -10.40 6.39
C ALA A 37 10.81 -10.02 7.56
N PRO A 38 10.47 -10.39 8.80
CA PRO A 38 11.39 -10.28 9.92
C PRO A 38 12.50 -11.34 9.83
N ASP A 39 13.57 -11.14 10.62
CA ASP A 39 14.63 -12.14 10.82
C ASP A 39 14.18 -13.25 11.80
N ASP A 40 12.99 -13.82 11.59
CA ASP A 40 12.45 -14.95 12.36
C ASP A 40 11.91 -16.05 11.43
N ASP A 41 11.55 -17.22 11.99
CA ASP A 41 11.10 -18.38 11.21
C ASP A 41 9.73 -18.14 10.52
N HIS A 42 8.94 -17.19 11.02
CA HIS A 42 7.61 -16.87 10.49
C HIS A 42 7.64 -15.58 9.66
N LYS A 43 8.09 -15.71 8.41
CA LYS A 43 8.30 -14.59 7.48
C LYS A 43 7.10 -13.66 7.24
N ASN A 44 5.88 -14.08 7.58
CA ASN A 44 4.68 -13.24 7.45
C ASN A 44 4.23 -12.62 8.79
N SER A 45 4.96 -12.79 9.88
CA SER A 45 4.50 -12.39 11.23
C SER A 45 4.19 -10.89 11.31
N VAL A 46 4.98 -10.04 10.64
CA VAL A 46 4.77 -8.58 10.61
C VAL A 46 3.45 -8.21 9.93
N VAL A 47 3.21 -8.77 8.73
CA VAL A 47 2.00 -8.47 7.95
C VAL A 47 0.75 -9.05 8.59
N GLU A 48 0.83 -10.25 9.16
CA GLU A 48 -0.28 -10.91 9.85
C GLU A 48 -0.65 -10.17 11.14
N ALA A 49 0.35 -9.72 11.92
CA ALA A 49 0.09 -8.91 13.11
C ALA A 49 -0.56 -7.56 12.76
N GLY A 50 -0.16 -6.94 11.64
CA GLY A 50 -0.80 -5.73 11.11
C GLY A 50 -2.26 -5.96 10.72
N PHE A 51 -2.50 -7.05 10.00
CA PHE A 51 -3.83 -7.46 9.55
C PHE A 51 -4.76 -7.80 10.72
N GLU A 52 -4.30 -8.58 11.70
CA GLU A 52 -5.05 -8.92 12.92
C GLU A 52 -5.39 -7.67 13.73
N ARG A 53 -4.43 -6.74 13.91
CA ARG A 53 -4.67 -5.47 14.61
C ARG A 53 -5.74 -4.64 13.91
N MET A 54 -5.71 -4.61 12.57
CA MET A 54 -6.71 -3.91 11.77
C MET A 54 -8.11 -4.51 11.93
N GLN A 55 -8.23 -5.84 11.93
CA GLN A 55 -9.52 -6.53 12.13
C GLN A 55 -10.12 -6.22 13.51
N ASN A 56 -9.27 -6.08 14.53
CA ASN A 56 -9.67 -5.79 15.91
C ASN A 56 -9.70 -4.29 16.25
N ALA A 57 -9.51 -3.40 15.28
CA ALA A 57 -9.40 -1.97 15.53
C ALA A 57 -10.71 -1.34 16.03
N GLY A 58 -10.59 -0.39 16.96
CA GLY A 58 -11.69 0.47 17.43
C GLY A 58 -11.44 1.92 17.04
N PRO A 59 -12.27 2.56 16.20
CA PRO A 59 -13.46 2.02 15.54
C PRO A 59 -13.11 1.05 14.38
N ALA A 60 -14.04 0.16 14.03
CA ALA A 60 -13.81 -0.93 13.08
C ALA A 60 -13.26 -0.46 11.73
N ALA A 61 -12.19 -1.07 11.23
CA ALA A 61 -11.64 -0.75 9.91
C ALA A 61 -12.45 -1.38 8.75
N LEU A 62 -12.93 -2.61 8.94
CA LEU A 62 -13.75 -3.34 7.96
C LEU A 62 -15.25 -3.09 8.17
N MET A 63 -16.02 -3.04 7.07
CA MET A 63 -17.47 -2.89 7.08
C MET A 63 -18.22 -4.20 7.37
N GLY A 64 -17.55 -5.34 7.27
CA GLY A 64 -18.06 -6.66 7.63
C GLY A 64 -16.96 -7.72 7.56
N GLU A 65 -17.17 -8.87 8.18
CA GLU A 65 -16.16 -9.95 8.29
C GLU A 65 -15.74 -10.48 6.91
N ASN A 66 -16.69 -10.73 6.01
CA ASN A 66 -16.43 -11.22 4.65
C ASN A 66 -15.63 -10.23 3.77
N VAL A 67 -15.42 -8.98 4.22
CA VAL A 67 -14.57 -8.03 3.50
C VAL A 67 -13.09 -8.39 3.66
N ALA A 68 -12.72 -9.00 4.78
CA ALA A 68 -11.37 -9.47 5.05
C ALA A 68 -10.88 -10.46 4.00
N ASP A 69 -11.78 -11.28 3.45
CA ASP A 69 -11.48 -12.30 2.41
C ASP A 69 -10.92 -11.70 1.11
N ARG A 70 -11.08 -10.38 0.91
CA ARG A 70 -10.50 -9.66 -0.25
C ARG A 70 -9.05 -9.28 -0.04
N ILE A 71 -8.52 -9.44 1.16
CA ILE A 71 -7.16 -9.06 1.54
C ILE A 71 -6.31 -10.33 1.64
N ARG A 72 -5.32 -10.43 0.77
CA ARG A 72 -4.30 -11.48 0.81
C ARG A 72 -3.03 -10.89 1.44
N THR A 73 -2.55 -11.51 2.51
CA THR A 73 -1.29 -11.11 3.17
C THR A 73 -0.08 -11.75 2.48
N GLY A 74 1.09 -11.14 2.65
CA GLY A 74 2.38 -11.69 2.20
C GLY A 74 3.56 -10.80 2.57
N ASN A 75 4.76 -11.27 2.26
CA ASN A 75 6.02 -10.56 2.51
C ASN A 75 6.73 -10.11 1.22
N PHE A 76 7.64 -9.14 1.34
CA PHE A 76 8.41 -8.60 0.21
C PHE A 76 9.44 -9.55 -0.38
N GLU A 77 9.77 -10.65 0.28
CA GLU A 77 10.82 -11.59 -0.13
C GLU A 77 10.24 -12.67 -1.05
N GLU A 78 9.02 -13.13 -0.77
CA GLU A 78 8.38 -14.27 -1.43
C GLU A 78 7.18 -13.88 -2.30
N HIS A 79 6.64 -12.67 -2.12
CA HIS A 79 5.35 -12.29 -2.71
C HIS A 79 5.37 -10.93 -3.43
N PHE A 80 6.55 -10.34 -3.66
CA PHE A 80 6.66 -9.02 -4.30
C PHE A 80 6.25 -9.04 -5.77
N ASP A 81 6.30 -10.19 -6.44
CA ASP A 81 5.81 -10.40 -7.79
C ASP A 81 4.34 -9.99 -7.96
N ARG A 82 3.53 -10.11 -6.90
CA ARG A 82 2.12 -9.69 -6.87
C ARG A 82 1.92 -8.20 -7.13
N VAL A 83 2.94 -7.37 -6.88
CA VAL A 83 2.93 -5.93 -7.22
C VAL A 83 2.74 -5.73 -8.73
N GLY A 84 3.25 -6.64 -9.57
CA GLY A 84 3.08 -6.61 -11.02
C GLY A 84 1.64 -6.85 -11.49
N GLU A 85 0.77 -7.39 -10.64
CA GLU A 85 -0.64 -7.63 -10.95
C GLU A 85 -1.52 -6.42 -10.62
N ALA A 86 -1.09 -5.54 -9.71
CA ALA A 86 -1.89 -4.45 -9.16
C ALA A 86 -2.16 -3.33 -10.19
N ASP A 87 -3.37 -2.78 -10.17
CA ASP A 87 -3.73 -1.57 -10.94
C ASP A 87 -3.30 -0.30 -10.21
N TRP A 88 -3.22 -0.39 -8.88
CA TRP A 88 -2.82 0.70 -8.00
C TRP A 88 -1.93 0.16 -6.88
N ILE A 89 -0.81 0.82 -6.64
CA ILE A 89 0.17 0.47 -5.62
C ILE A 89 0.24 1.63 -4.63
N VAL A 90 0.04 1.35 -3.34
CA VAL A 90 0.07 2.35 -2.27
C VAL A 90 1.19 2.01 -1.29
N GLU A 91 2.19 2.87 -1.20
CA GLU A 91 3.24 2.78 -0.20
C GLU A 91 2.80 3.45 1.11
N ALA A 92 2.91 2.71 2.21
CA ALA A 92 2.60 3.15 3.57
C ALA A 92 3.57 2.54 4.61
N ILE A 93 4.86 2.44 4.24
CA ILE A 93 5.95 2.03 5.12
C ILE A 93 6.42 3.19 6.01
N VAL A 94 7.43 2.93 6.84
CA VAL A 94 8.03 3.89 7.76
C VAL A 94 8.36 5.23 7.08
N GLU A 95 8.10 6.34 7.79
CA GLU A 95 8.33 7.71 7.29
C GLU A 95 9.83 8.08 7.30
N LYS A 96 10.61 7.38 6.49
CA LYS A 96 12.04 7.61 6.26
C LYS A 96 12.29 7.62 4.75
N LEU A 97 13.11 8.57 4.29
CA LEU A 97 13.36 8.78 2.86
C LEU A 97 13.99 7.55 2.19
N GLU A 98 15.10 7.04 2.72
CA GLU A 98 15.85 5.96 2.05
C GLU A 98 15.03 4.67 1.89
N PRO A 99 14.34 4.14 2.93
CA PRO A 99 13.47 2.97 2.76
C PRO A 99 12.39 3.17 1.68
N LYS A 100 11.81 4.38 1.58
CA LYS A 100 10.83 4.67 0.53
C LYS A 100 11.47 4.67 -0.85
N ARG A 101 12.66 5.26 -1.01
CA ARG A 101 13.39 5.26 -2.30
C ARG A 101 13.76 3.85 -2.75
N GLU A 102 14.26 3.01 -1.84
CA GLU A 102 14.57 1.60 -2.12
C GLU A 102 13.33 0.83 -2.55
N LEU A 103 12.21 1.02 -1.85
CA LEU A 103 10.94 0.40 -2.21
C LEU A 103 10.43 0.90 -3.57
N MET A 104 10.49 2.20 -3.84
CA MET A 104 10.08 2.77 -5.13
C MET A 104 10.91 2.22 -6.30
N GLN A 105 12.20 1.94 -6.11
CA GLN A 105 13.01 1.24 -7.11
C GLN A 105 12.48 -0.16 -7.41
N ARG A 106 12.25 -0.97 -6.37
CA ARG A 106 11.70 -2.32 -6.57
C ARG A 106 10.31 -2.28 -7.23
N VAL A 107 9.48 -1.31 -6.85
CA VAL A 107 8.16 -1.08 -7.46
C VAL A 107 8.29 -0.70 -8.93
N GLU A 108 9.21 0.20 -9.30
CA GLU A 108 9.45 0.57 -10.70
C GLU A 108 9.81 -0.64 -11.57
N ASP A 109 10.64 -1.54 -11.05
CA ASP A 109 11.11 -2.74 -11.76
C ASP A 109 10.01 -3.82 -11.93
N THR A 110 8.98 -3.79 -11.08
CA THR A 110 7.97 -4.87 -11.00
C THR A 110 6.58 -4.44 -11.48
N ALA A 111 6.20 -3.18 -11.24
CA ALA A 111 4.86 -2.68 -11.51
C ALA A 111 4.59 -2.62 -13.02
N LYS A 112 3.45 -3.20 -13.45
CA LYS A 112 2.99 -3.07 -14.84
C LYS A 112 2.90 -1.59 -15.25
N GLU A 113 3.18 -1.30 -16.53
CA GLU A 113 3.25 0.06 -17.09
C GLU A 113 1.98 0.90 -16.80
N SER A 114 0.82 0.24 -16.80
CA SER A 114 -0.48 0.91 -16.59
C SER A 114 -0.83 1.18 -15.12
N ALA A 115 -0.01 0.74 -14.16
CA ALA A 115 -0.32 0.89 -12.74
C ALA A 115 -0.08 2.32 -12.24
N ILE A 116 -0.98 2.79 -11.39
CA ILE A 116 -0.79 4.01 -10.60
C ILE A 116 0.09 3.65 -9.40
N ILE A 117 1.10 4.47 -9.12
CA ILE A 117 1.99 4.29 -7.97
C ILE A 117 1.78 5.49 -7.05
N SER A 118 1.52 5.23 -5.78
CA SER A 118 1.36 6.30 -4.81
C SER A 118 2.04 6.05 -3.48
N THR A 119 2.24 7.14 -2.74
CA THR A 119 2.77 7.13 -1.37
C THR A 119 1.80 7.83 -0.43
N ASN A 120 1.62 7.27 0.76
CA ASN A 120 0.86 7.87 1.86
C ASN A 120 1.74 8.78 2.75
N THR A 121 2.91 9.23 2.27
CA THR A 121 3.76 10.16 3.02
C THR A 121 3.00 11.41 3.43
N SER A 122 3.30 11.92 4.64
CA SER A 122 2.75 13.17 5.17
C SER A 122 3.77 14.29 5.22
N GLY A 123 5.07 13.96 5.28
CA GLY A 123 6.14 14.93 5.54
C GLY A 123 7.29 14.94 4.53
N ILE A 124 7.41 13.91 3.70
CA ILE A 124 8.53 13.81 2.74
C ILE A 124 8.08 14.35 1.38
N PRO A 125 8.79 15.33 0.79
CA PRO A 125 8.47 15.82 -0.55
C PRO A 125 8.53 14.72 -1.61
N LEU A 126 7.52 14.66 -2.49
CA LEU A 126 7.43 13.63 -3.54
C LEU A 126 8.63 13.63 -4.50
N HIS A 127 9.18 14.80 -4.80
CA HIS A 127 10.37 14.92 -5.66
C HIS A 127 11.60 14.27 -5.02
N SER A 128 11.69 14.23 -3.69
CA SER A 128 12.79 13.55 -2.98
C SER A 128 12.62 12.02 -3.04
N ILE A 129 11.40 11.52 -2.91
CA ILE A 129 11.10 10.08 -3.02
C ILE A 129 11.33 9.57 -4.45
N SER A 130 10.92 10.35 -5.45
CA SER A 130 11.01 9.98 -6.87
C SER A 130 12.34 10.35 -7.53
N GLU A 131 13.31 10.84 -6.77
CA GLU A 131 14.61 11.21 -7.29
C GLU A 131 15.36 9.97 -7.83
N GLY A 132 15.85 10.09 -9.08
CA GLY A 132 16.52 9.00 -9.79
C GLY A 132 15.60 7.97 -10.45
N ARG A 133 14.27 8.09 -10.30
CA ARG A 133 13.30 7.26 -11.05
C ARG A 133 13.16 7.72 -12.50
N SER A 134 12.69 6.85 -13.39
CA SER A 134 12.45 7.21 -14.80
C SER A 134 11.34 8.25 -14.96
N ASP A 135 11.30 8.90 -16.12
CA ASP A 135 10.21 9.83 -16.45
C ASP A 135 8.87 9.10 -16.57
N GLU A 136 8.88 7.82 -16.94
CA GLU A 136 7.66 7.01 -16.98
C GLU A 136 7.10 6.74 -15.59
N PHE A 137 7.97 6.38 -14.65
CA PHE A 137 7.59 6.25 -13.24
C PHE A 137 7.01 7.57 -12.70
N LYS A 138 7.70 8.69 -12.94
CA LYS A 138 7.25 10.00 -12.45
C LYS A 138 5.90 10.42 -13.02
N ARG A 139 5.57 10.06 -14.27
CA ARG A 139 4.25 10.34 -14.89
C ARG A 139 3.08 9.61 -14.21
N ARG A 140 3.36 8.53 -13.48
CA ARG A 140 2.36 7.69 -12.80
C ARG A 140 2.53 7.65 -11.28
N PHE A 141 3.41 8.49 -10.73
CA PHE A 141 3.67 8.62 -9.31
C PHE A 141 2.91 9.80 -8.72
N VAL A 142 2.19 9.59 -7.62
CA VAL A 142 1.34 10.61 -6.98
C VAL A 142 1.31 10.43 -5.47
N GLY A 143 1.15 11.49 -4.69
CA GLY A 143 0.86 11.36 -3.26
C GLY A 143 -0.62 11.08 -3.02
N THR A 144 -0.94 10.08 -2.20
CA THR A 144 -2.30 9.77 -1.74
C THR A 144 -2.30 9.75 -0.21
N HIS A 145 -2.39 10.93 0.40
CA HIS A 145 -2.31 11.09 1.85
C HIS A 145 -3.70 10.88 2.48
N PHE A 146 -3.89 9.70 3.06
CA PHE A 146 -5.06 9.31 3.82
C PHE A 146 -4.98 9.78 5.27
N PHE A 147 -6.11 10.16 5.82
CA PHE A 147 -6.23 10.54 7.23
C PHE A 147 -6.70 9.36 8.09
N ASN A 148 -6.11 9.22 9.28
CA ASN A 148 -6.40 8.10 10.19
C ASN A 148 -7.63 8.38 11.09
N PRO A 149 -8.68 7.53 11.11
CA PRO A 149 -8.86 6.29 10.34
C PRO A 149 -9.53 6.50 8.96
N PRO A 150 -9.00 5.91 7.87
CA PRO A 150 -9.46 6.17 6.48
C PRO A 150 -10.93 5.84 6.21
N ARG A 151 -11.51 4.89 6.97
CA ARG A 151 -12.94 4.57 6.86
C ARG A 151 -13.84 5.75 7.30
N TYR A 152 -13.41 6.53 8.28
CA TYR A 152 -14.26 7.54 8.93
C TYR A 152 -13.89 8.96 8.52
N LEU A 153 -12.61 9.23 8.27
CA LEU A 153 -12.16 10.51 7.76
C LEU A 153 -12.25 10.52 6.23
N LYS A 154 -13.09 11.42 5.70
CA LYS A 154 -13.43 11.48 4.27
C LYS A 154 -12.37 12.17 3.41
N LEU A 155 -11.37 12.79 4.04
CA LEU A 155 -10.35 13.54 3.34
C LEU A 155 -9.24 12.59 2.88
N MET A 156 -8.90 12.69 1.60
CA MET A 156 -7.68 12.16 1.02
C MET A 156 -7.04 13.29 0.22
N GLU A 157 -5.84 13.69 0.59
CA GLU A 157 -5.08 14.68 -0.18
C GLU A 157 -4.39 13.99 -1.35
N ILE A 158 -4.55 14.57 -2.54
CA ILE A 158 -3.85 14.15 -3.75
C ILE A 158 -2.75 15.17 -4.03
N ILE A 159 -1.50 14.71 -3.99
CA ILE A 159 -0.32 15.55 -4.18
C ILE A 159 0.26 15.22 -5.57
N PRO A 160 0.23 16.15 -6.54
CA PRO A 160 0.68 15.91 -7.90
C PRO A 160 2.21 15.88 -8.03
#